data_AF-A0AAE5UXB0-F1
#
_entry.id   AF-A0AAE5UXB0-F1
#
_cell.length_a   1.000
_cell.length_b   1.000
_cell.length_c   1.000
_cell.angle_alpha   90.00
_cell.angle_beta   90.00
_cell.angle_gamma   90.00
#
_symmetry.space_group_name_H-M   'P 1'
#
loop_
_entity.id
_entity.type
_entity.pdbx_description
1 polymer ?
#
loop_
_entity_poly.entity_id
_entity_poly.type
_entity_poly.pdbx_seq_one_letter_code
_entity_poly.pdbx_strand_id
1 'polypeptide(L)'
;MENTTWDKGKEERKKWWSEKRLKYNVGLIVSGLIAFFVYSLVVKYVIPPAPDVEITLFTIIFQGIGYLIMMGIANIFYNIGAFSEDLIKPKNIELYRNRTFNIGFWFSCGLPFLIPIILLFTYL
;
A
#
# COMPACT_ATOMS: atom_id res chain seq x y z
N MET A 1 10.48 32.42 -24.17
CA MET A 1 10.22 32.48 -22.71
C MET A 1 9.21 31.40 -22.29
N GLU A 2 9.34 30.19 -22.82
CA GLU A 2 8.34 29.11 -22.69
C GLU A 2 8.76 28.03 -21.66
N ASN A 3 10.04 27.96 -21.29
CA ASN A 3 10.58 26.96 -20.35
C ASN A 3 10.06 27.11 -18.91
N THR A 4 9.69 28.32 -18.49
CA THR A 4 9.43 28.60 -17.07
C THR A 4 8.13 27.99 -16.54
N THR A 5 7.13 27.77 -17.39
CA THR A 5 5.83 27.22 -16.98
C THR A 5 5.84 25.70 -16.95
N TRP A 6 6.50 25.06 -17.91
CA TRP A 6 6.68 23.60 -17.97
C TRP A 6 7.56 23.09 -16.83
N ASP A 7 8.65 23.79 -16.53
CA ASP A 7 9.54 23.41 -15.42
C ASP A 7 8.83 23.56 -14.07
N LYS A 8 8.03 24.62 -13.88
CA LYS A 8 7.20 24.81 -12.66
C LYS A 8 6.20 23.68 -12.45
N GLY A 9 5.45 23.28 -13.47
CA GLY A 9 4.45 22.20 -13.33
C GLY A 9 5.08 20.86 -12.94
N LYS A 10 6.27 20.58 -13.45
CA LYS A 10 7.05 19.37 -13.13
C LYS A 10 7.60 19.40 -11.69
N GLU A 11 8.08 20.55 -11.24
CA GLU A 11 8.53 20.75 -9.86
C GLU A 11 7.38 20.62 -8.86
N GLU A 12 6.23 21.26 -9.12
CA GLU A 12 5.04 21.16 -8.28
C GLU A 12 4.53 19.73 -8.17
N ARG A 13 4.54 18.97 -9.28
CA ARG A 13 4.21 17.55 -9.27
C ARG A 13 5.15 16.75 -8.38
N LYS A 14 6.46 16.87 -8.61
CA LYS A 14 7.47 16.17 -7.80
C LYS A 14 7.33 16.50 -6.33
N LYS A 15 7.13 17.78 -5.99
CA LYS A 15 6.95 18.24 -4.63
C LYS A 15 5.73 17.59 -3.97
N TRP A 16 4.57 17.64 -4.64
CA TRP A 16 3.33 17.06 -4.09
C TRP A 16 3.45 15.56 -3.83
N TRP A 17 3.95 14.79 -4.79
CA TRP A 17 4.13 13.34 -4.64
C TRP A 17 5.21 12.99 -3.61
N SER A 18 6.23 13.84 -3.44
CA SER A 18 7.23 13.67 -2.39
C SER A 18 6.64 13.88 -0.99
N GLU A 19 5.88 14.95 -0.80
CA GLU A 19 5.24 15.28 0.49
C GLU A 19 4.25 14.20 0.95
N LYS A 20 3.58 13.54 0.02
CA LYS A 20 2.62 12.47 0.34
C LYS A 20 3.28 11.10 0.56
N ARG A 21 4.55 10.92 0.20
CA ARG A 21 5.24 9.61 0.28
C ARG A 21 5.39 9.12 1.71
N LEU A 22 5.70 10.01 2.66
CA LEU A 22 5.81 9.63 4.07
C LEU A 22 4.47 9.09 4.60
N LYS A 23 3.37 9.81 4.32
CA LYS A 23 2.02 9.38 4.71
C LYS A 23 1.68 8.02 4.09
N TYR A 24 2.02 7.80 2.82
CA TYR A 24 1.79 6.54 2.13
C TYR A 24 2.53 5.38 2.82
N ASN A 25 3.84 5.53 3.05
CA ASN A 25 4.65 4.47 3.65
C ASN A 25 4.29 4.18 5.11
N VAL A 26 3.98 5.22 5.91
CA VAL A 26 3.49 5.03 7.28
C VAL A 26 2.16 4.27 7.27
N GLY A 27 1.24 4.64 6.38
CA GLY A 27 -0.04 3.92 6.24
C GLY A 27 0.15 2.45 5.88
N LEU A 28 1.06 2.14 4.95
CA LEU A 28 1.41 0.75 4.64
C LEU A 28 1.91 0.03 5.89
N ILE A 29 2.96 0.53 6.56
CA ILE A 29 3.52 -0.13 7.75
C ILE A 29 2.44 -0.41 8.80
N VAL A 30 1.62 0.60 9.12
CA VAL A 30 0.53 0.46 10.08
C VAL A 30 -0.49 -0.58 9.62
N SER A 31 -0.91 -0.55 8.35
CA SER A 31 -1.86 -1.53 7.81
C SER A 31 -1.31 -2.96 7.85
N GLY A 32 -0.02 -3.15 7.56
CA GLY A 32 0.61 -4.46 7.60
C GLY A 32 0.67 -5.04 9.00
N LEU A 33 1.04 -4.22 9.99
CA LEU A 33 1.05 -4.63 11.40
C LEU A 33 -0.35 -5.00 11.89
N ILE A 34 -1.35 -4.18 11.57
CA ILE A 34 -2.75 -4.45 11.94
C ILE A 34 -3.24 -5.73 11.25
N ALA A 35 -2.99 -5.89 9.95
CA ALA A 35 -3.41 -7.08 9.21
C ALA A 35 -2.75 -8.36 9.74
N PHE A 36 -1.46 -8.31 10.10
CA PHE A 36 -0.77 -9.44 10.72
C PHE A 36 -1.36 -9.79 12.10
N PHE A 37 -1.71 -8.77 12.90
CA PHE A 37 -2.40 -8.98 14.17
C PHE A 37 -3.77 -9.65 13.95
N VAL A 38 -4.57 -9.16 13.00
CA VAL A 38 -5.87 -9.76 12.65
C VAL A 38 -5.70 -11.19 12.15
N TYR A 39 -4.71 -11.45 11.28
CA TYR A 39 -4.37 -12.79 10.82
C TYR A 39 -4.07 -13.74 11.99
N SER A 40 -3.26 -13.30 12.95
CA SER A 40 -2.91 -14.09 14.13
C SER A 40 -4.15 -14.43 14.97
N LEU A 41 -5.12 -13.52 15.08
CA LEU A 41 -6.40 -13.78 15.76
C LEU A 41 -7.26 -14.78 14.99
N VAL A 42 -7.37 -14.64 13.67
CA VAL A 42 -8.14 -15.57 12.82
C VAL A 42 -7.55 -16.99 12.91
N VAL A 43 -6.23 -17.11 12.78
CA VAL A 43 -5.54 -18.41 12.91
C VAL A 43 -5.79 -19.03 14.30
N LYS A 44 -5.73 -18.24 15.36
CA LYS A 44 -5.88 -18.75 16.74
C LYS A 44 -7.31 -19.16 17.09
N TYR A 45 -8.31 -18.41 16.64
CA TYR A 45 -9.70 -18.54 17.14
C TYR A 45 -10.69 -19.11 16.12
N VAL A 46 -10.39 -19.04 14.83
CA VAL A 46 -11.30 -19.46 13.75
C VAL A 46 -10.81 -20.75 13.09
N ILE A 47 -9.50 -20.87 12.86
CA ILE A 47 -8.94 -22.07 12.23
C ILE A 47 -8.84 -23.20 13.25
N PRO A 48 -9.35 -24.41 12.95
CA PRO A 48 -9.15 -25.58 13.80
C PRO A 48 -7.66 -25.83 14.04
N PRO A 49 -7.26 -26.27 15.25
CA PRO A 49 -5.86 -26.56 15.54
C PRO A 49 -5.36 -27.66 14.58
N ALA A 50 -4.40 -27.29 13.74
CA ALA A 50 -3.71 -28.18 12.82
C ALA A 50 -2.22 -28.16 13.15
N PRO A 51 -1.54 -29.33 13.16
CA PRO A 51 -0.11 -29.41 13.48
C PRO A 51 0.78 -28.60 12.53
N ASP A 52 0.26 -28.27 11.34
CA ASP A 52 1.01 -27.62 10.27
C ASP A 52 0.88 -26.08 10.31
N VAL A 53 -0.02 -25.55 11.15
CA VAL A 53 -0.35 -24.11 11.23
C VAL A 53 0.20 -23.53 12.54
N GLU A 54 1.53 -23.55 12.67
CA GLU A 54 2.22 -22.90 13.78
C GLU A 54 2.81 -21.55 13.36
N ILE A 55 2.40 -20.48 14.06
CA ILE A 55 3.06 -19.18 13.96
C ILE A 55 4.35 -19.24 14.77
N THR A 56 5.44 -19.64 14.12
CA THR A 56 6.79 -19.67 14.70
C THR A 56 7.56 -18.39 14.39
N LEU A 57 8.64 -18.12 15.15
CA LEU A 57 9.53 -16.99 14.87
C LEU A 57 10.05 -17.00 13.42
N PHE A 58 10.33 -18.19 12.87
CA PHE A 58 10.76 -18.34 11.48
C PHE A 58 9.68 -17.86 10.50
N THR A 59 8.42 -18.29 10.69
CA THR A 59 7.31 -17.86 9.83
C THR A 59 7.07 -16.35 9.91
N ILE A 60 7.20 -15.75 11.10
CA ILE A 60 7.06 -14.30 11.29
C ILE A 60 8.14 -13.55 10.51
N ILE A 61 9.41 -13.99 10.61
CA ILE A 61 10.52 -13.36 9.87
C ILE A 61 10.31 -13.51 8.37
N PHE A 62 9.95 -14.70 7.89
CA PHE A 62 9.73 -14.96 6.47
C PHE A 62 8.58 -14.11 5.91
N GLN A 63 7.46 -14.02 6.63
CA GLN A 63 6.34 -13.15 6.28
C GLN A 63 6.73 -11.67 6.31
N GLY A 64 7.57 -11.26 7.27
CA GLY A 64 8.13 -9.91 7.34
C GLY A 64 8.97 -9.57 6.09
N ILE A 65 9.81 -10.49 5.63
CA ILE A 65 10.58 -10.32 4.38
C ILE A 65 9.65 -10.18 3.17
N GLY A 66 8.66 -11.09 3.05
CA GLY A 66 7.65 -11.00 2.00
C GLY A 66 6.89 -9.67 2.03
N TYR A 67 6.58 -9.17 3.22
CA TYR A 67 5.93 -7.89 3.42
C TYR A 67 6.78 -6.71 2.95
N LEU A 68 8.09 -6.71 3.24
CA LEU A 68 9.02 -5.68 2.77
C LEU A 68 9.12 -5.67 1.23
N ILE A 69 9.13 -6.85 0.59
CA ILE A 69 9.09 -6.95 -0.87
C ILE A 69 7.80 -6.33 -1.42
N MET A 70 6.65 -6.65 -0.82
CA MET A 70 5.36 -6.07 -1.20
C MET A 70 5.31 -4.56 -0.99
N MET A 71 5.92 -4.03 0.08
CA MET A 71 6.08 -2.59 0.27
C MET A 71 6.94 -1.94 -0.81
N GLY A 72 8.00 -2.61 -1.26
CA GLY A 72 8.81 -2.17 -2.40
C GLY A 72 7.98 -2.06 -3.68
N ILE A 73 7.18 -3.09 -3.97
CA ILE A 73 6.26 -3.11 -5.11
C ILE A 73 5.21 -1.99 -5.01
N ALA A 74 4.64 -1.77 -3.82
CA ALA A 74 3.69 -0.68 -3.58
C ALA A 74 4.31 0.70 -3.86
N ASN A 75 5.60 0.90 -3.51
CA ASN A 75 6.33 2.13 -3.83
C ASN A 75 6.56 2.31 -5.34
N ILE A 76 6.74 1.22 -6.11
CA ILE A 76 6.80 1.30 -7.57
C ILE A 76 5.45 1.79 -8.12
N PHE A 77 4.34 1.22 -7.66
CA PHE A 77 3.00 1.66 -8.07
C PHE A 77 2.72 3.12 -7.68
N TYR A 78 3.18 3.56 -6.51
CA TYR A 78 3.11 4.96 -6.11
C TYR A 78 3.78 5.90 -7.12
N ASN A 79 4.94 5.51 -7.64
CA ASN A 79 5.65 6.30 -8.65
C ASN A 79 4.93 6.34 -10.00
N ILE A 80 4.21 5.27 -10.35
CA ILE A 80 3.37 5.23 -11.57
C ILE A 80 2.26 6.29 -11.48
N GLY A 81 1.71 6.57 -10.29
CA GLY A 81 0.72 7.64 -10.09
C GLY A 81 1.26 9.05 -10.43
N ALA A 82 2.54 9.30 -10.18
CA ALA A 82 3.19 10.55 -10.59
C ALA A 82 3.42 10.60 -12.11
N PHE A 83 3.74 9.45 -12.73
CA PHE A 83 3.92 9.35 -14.18
C PHE A 83 2.60 9.49 -14.95
N SER A 84 1.50 8.96 -14.43
CA SER A 84 0.20 9.01 -15.09
C SER A 84 -0.36 10.43 -15.26
N GLU A 85 0.07 11.37 -14.41
CA GLU A 85 -0.28 12.79 -14.54
C GLU A 85 0.25 13.40 -15.86
N ASP A 86 1.46 13.01 -16.29
CA ASP A 86 2.05 13.47 -17.55
C ASP A 86 1.33 12.89 -18.77
N LEU A 87 0.84 11.66 -18.66
CA LEU A 87 0.17 10.96 -19.74
C LEU A 87 -1.28 11.47 -19.94
N ILE A 88 -2.01 11.67 -18.85
CA ILE A 88 -3.43 12.04 -18.88
C ILE A 88 -3.64 13.54 -19.07
N LYS A 89 -2.72 14.38 -18.57
CA LYS A 89 -2.83 15.85 -18.58
C LYS A 89 -4.19 16.34 -18.03
N PRO A 90 -4.51 16.03 -16.76
CA PRO A 90 -5.83 16.30 -16.20
C PRO A 90 -6.15 17.80 -16.16
N LYS A 91 -7.38 18.17 -16.53
CA LYS A 91 -7.87 19.57 -16.45
C LYS A 91 -7.86 20.13 -15.02
N ASN A 92 -8.11 19.27 -14.03
CA ASN A 92 -8.04 19.63 -12.61
C ASN A 92 -6.98 18.77 -11.91
N ILE A 93 -5.77 19.32 -11.81
CA ILE A 93 -4.58 18.63 -11.29
C ILE A 93 -4.75 18.25 -9.81
N GLU A 94 -5.31 19.15 -8.99
CA GLU A 94 -5.47 18.91 -7.56
C GLU A 94 -6.47 17.77 -7.29
N LEU A 95 -7.63 17.81 -7.95
CA LEU A 95 -8.63 16.75 -7.82
C LEU A 95 -8.09 15.40 -8.29
N TYR A 96 -7.35 15.40 -9.41
CA TYR A 96 -6.72 14.20 -9.94
C TYR A 96 -5.71 13.61 -8.95
N ARG A 97 -4.74 14.41 -8.47
CA ARG A 97 -3.71 13.97 -7.52
C ARG A 97 -4.33 13.38 -6.26
N ASN A 98 -5.31 14.06 -5.66
CA ASN A 98 -6.00 13.58 -4.47
C ASN A 98 -6.74 12.27 -4.71
N ARG A 99 -7.46 12.12 -5.82
CA ARG A 99 -8.18 10.87 -6.15
C ARG A 99 -7.22 9.72 -6.40
N THR A 100 -6.21 9.91 -7.25
CA THR A 100 -5.22 8.89 -7.59
C THR A 100 -4.46 8.43 -6.35
N PHE A 101 -4.02 9.37 -5.51
CA PHE A 101 -3.38 9.05 -4.23
C PHE A 101 -4.32 8.28 -3.31
N ASN A 102 -5.56 8.74 -3.10
CA ASN A 102 -6.48 8.07 -2.17
C ASN A 102 -6.83 6.65 -2.64
N ILE A 103 -7.11 6.46 -3.93
CA ILE A 103 -7.39 5.14 -4.51
C ILE A 103 -6.19 4.22 -4.32
N GLY A 104 -4.99 4.66 -4.73
CA GLY A 104 -3.77 3.87 -4.57
C GLY A 104 -3.45 3.57 -3.11
N PHE A 105 -3.58 4.56 -2.23
CA PHE A 105 -3.34 4.43 -0.79
C PHE A 105 -4.26 3.40 -0.14
N TRP A 106 -5.58 3.54 -0.32
CA TRP A 106 -6.54 2.63 0.28
C TRP A 106 -6.48 1.23 -0.32
N PHE A 107 -6.26 1.12 -1.63
CA PHE A 107 -6.03 -0.16 -2.27
C PHE A 107 -4.81 -0.87 -1.67
N SER A 108 -3.67 -0.18 -1.57
CA SER A 108 -2.46 -0.77 -1.02
C SER A 108 -2.55 -1.07 0.48
N CYS A 109 -3.23 -0.23 1.27
CA CYS A 109 -3.47 -0.50 2.69
C CYS A 109 -4.49 -1.63 2.92
N GLY A 110 -5.38 -1.91 1.96
CA GLY A 110 -6.35 -3.00 2.02
C GLY A 110 -5.75 -4.36 1.66
N LEU A 111 -4.75 -4.40 0.78
CA LEU A 111 -4.11 -5.64 0.31
C LEU A 111 -3.65 -6.58 1.46
N PRO A 112 -2.98 -6.11 2.53
CA PRO A 112 -2.55 -6.97 3.62
C PRO A 112 -3.70 -7.71 4.32
N PHE A 113 -4.92 -7.16 4.28
CA PHE A 113 -6.09 -7.77 4.91
C PHE A 113 -6.74 -8.86 4.06
N LEU A 114 -6.35 -9.03 2.80
CA LEU A 114 -6.95 -10.07 1.95
C LEU A 114 -6.77 -11.46 2.53
N ILE A 115 -5.58 -11.79 3.05
CA ILE A 115 -5.29 -13.10 3.64
C ILE A 115 -6.17 -13.39 4.87
N PRO A 116 -6.19 -12.55 5.93
CA PRO A 116 -7.07 -12.82 7.07
C PRO A 116 -8.54 -12.84 6.69
N ILE A 117 -8.98 -12.01 5.74
CA ILE A 117 -10.38 -12.00 5.26
C ILE A 117 -10.73 -13.33 4.57
N ILE A 118 -9.88 -13.79 3.65
CA ILE A 118 -10.09 -15.06 2.93
C ILE A 118 -10.16 -16.20 3.93
N LEU A 119 -9.24 -16.26 4.90
CA LEU A 119 -9.24 -17.30 5.92
C LEU A 119 -10.50 -17.25 6.77
N LEU A 120 -10.92 -16.06 7.21
CA LEU A 120 -12.14 -15.89 7.98
C LEU A 120 -13.37 -16.43 7.23
N PHE A 121 -13.53 -16.10 5.95
CA PHE A 121 -14.66 -16.60 5.14
C PHE A 121 -14.56 -18.07 4.76
N THR A 122 -13.37 -18.66 4.78
CA THR A 122 -13.18 -20.09 4.45
C THR A 122 -13.55 -21.00 5.62
N TYR A 123 -13.42 -20.51 6.85
CA TYR A 123 -13.60 -21.30 8.08
C TYR A 123 -14.79 -20.86 8.95
N LEU A 124 -15.55 -19.83 8.54
CA LEU A 124 -16.88 -19.50 9.05
C LEU A 124 -17.96 -20.31 8.33
#